data_AF-A0A8T5UBL2-F1
#
_entry.id   AF-A0A8T5UBL2-F1
#
_cell.length_a   1.000
_cell.length_b   1.000
_cell.length_c   1.000
_cell.angle_alpha   90.00
_cell.angle_beta   90.00
_cell.angle_gamma   90.00
#
_symmetry.space_group_name_H-M   'P 1'
#
loop_
_entity.id
_entity.type
_entity.pdbx_description
1 polymer ?
#
loop_
_entity_poly.entity_id
_entity_poly.type
_entity_poly.pdbx_seq_one_letter_code
_entity_poly.pdbx_strand_id
1 'polypeptide(L)'
;MEHTILSLEYDKSLIERVLDDLEMRYIIMFLYIIRNDLFKDLKDSRIIESYERVIILDEIFKNNVLNFLEENFIEIAIDLGLFKNIRSTREFNHKDGDFIIRLGEETITIENDKISVPDHTLFLMINKKFKFLTRRNYNLALIKLKGVKCQNSNLIHQFISQIGENDYAISDDIYYILDQFGNVYQAIKIEITIEGVHQKYLDMKEKINEYIDIFEPKLRSKSVLKQIFEAIKSEKDVFKYLRDEKIELPDKFNFNEDTERNEIGNDWYSKVMALLNTRFRMEQLDEVILETKKYYSGKDKKFNYLEFIEKVSFNEDNIVNKIQNVLLKLREDLIEINKDLEVLTKKELKLLNIDYERYLITRSDD
;
A
#
# COMPACT_ATOMS: atom_id res chain seq x y z
N MET A 1 29.36 -22.83 -22.69
CA MET A 1 28.14 -23.67 -22.82
C MET A 1 27.11 -22.85 -23.57
N GLU A 2 26.25 -23.47 -24.37
CA GLU A 2 25.09 -22.76 -24.92
C GLU A 2 24.17 -22.39 -23.75
N HIS A 3 23.85 -21.09 -23.66
CA HIS A 3 22.93 -20.55 -22.66
C HIS A 3 21.53 -21.04 -22.98
N THR A 4 20.96 -21.94 -22.17
CA THR A 4 19.64 -22.58 -22.39
C THR A 4 18.62 -22.34 -21.27
N ILE A 5 19.09 -21.95 -20.09
CA ILE A 5 18.32 -21.86 -18.84
C ILE A 5 18.44 -20.44 -18.31
N LEU A 6 17.37 -19.89 -17.73
CA LEU A 6 17.44 -18.56 -17.12
C LEU A 6 18.46 -18.59 -15.96
N SER A 7 19.45 -17.71 -15.98
CA SER A 7 20.52 -17.68 -14.97
C SER A 7 21.00 -16.28 -14.65
N LEU A 8 21.52 -16.05 -13.44
CA LEU A 8 22.07 -14.74 -13.07
C LEU A 8 23.31 -14.38 -13.89
N GLU A 9 24.17 -15.34 -14.25
CA GLU A 9 25.39 -15.08 -15.00
C GLU A 9 25.10 -14.45 -16.38
N TYR A 10 24.08 -14.95 -17.07
CA TYR A 10 23.74 -14.50 -18.42
C TYR A 10 22.54 -13.54 -18.45
N ASP A 11 21.59 -13.62 -17.53
CA ASP A 11 20.31 -12.90 -17.62
C ASP A 11 20.06 -11.90 -16.48
N LYS A 12 21.08 -11.52 -15.69
CA LYS A 12 20.90 -10.57 -14.56
C LYS A 12 20.10 -9.33 -14.94
N SER A 13 20.46 -8.64 -16.02
CA SER A 13 19.74 -7.42 -16.45
C SER A 13 18.28 -7.70 -16.86
N LEU A 14 18.01 -8.86 -17.44
CA LEU A 14 16.66 -9.30 -17.78
C LEU A 14 15.82 -9.51 -16.53
N ILE A 15 16.37 -10.24 -15.56
CA ILE A 15 15.72 -10.57 -14.29
C ILE A 15 15.46 -9.30 -13.48
N GLU A 16 16.46 -8.44 -13.33
CA GLU A 16 16.32 -7.14 -12.66
C GLU A 16 15.20 -6.31 -13.30
N ARG A 17 15.20 -6.18 -14.63
CA ARG A 17 14.15 -5.44 -15.34
C ARG A 17 12.75 -6.00 -15.09
N VAL A 18 12.60 -7.33 -15.08
CA VAL A 18 11.30 -7.98 -14.84
C VAL A 18 10.85 -7.76 -13.39
N LEU A 19 11.75 -7.89 -12.42
CA LEU A 19 11.45 -7.68 -11.00
C LEU A 19 11.30 -6.20 -10.64
N ASP A 20 11.79 -5.29 -11.48
CA ASP A 20 11.62 -3.85 -11.30
C ASP A 20 10.30 -3.33 -11.88
N ASP A 21 9.63 -4.11 -12.73
CA ASP A 21 8.26 -3.86 -13.17
C ASP A 21 7.30 -4.31 -12.06
N LEU A 22 6.62 -3.34 -11.42
CA LEU A 22 5.73 -3.60 -10.28
C LEU A 22 4.64 -4.63 -10.58
N GLU A 23 4.08 -4.60 -11.80
CA GLU A 23 2.94 -5.45 -12.17
C GLU A 23 3.40 -6.90 -12.32
N MET A 24 4.57 -7.09 -12.90
CA MET A 24 5.21 -8.41 -13.05
C MET A 24 5.75 -8.95 -11.73
N ARG A 25 6.46 -8.10 -10.99
CA ARG A 25 7.11 -8.46 -9.73
C ARG A 25 6.14 -9.13 -8.77
N TYR A 26 5.00 -8.50 -8.50
CA TYR A 26 4.09 -9.03 -7.47
C TYR A 26 3.46 -10.36 -7.86
N ILE A 27 3.30 -10.64 -9.17
CA ILE A 27 2.89 -11.97 -9.63
C ILE A 27 3.96 -13.00 -9.27
N ILE A 28 5.22 -12.74 -9.63
CA ILE A 28 6.33 -13.66 -9.34
C ILE A 28 6.50 -13.84 -7.83
N MET A 29 6.51 -12.75 -7.06
CA MET A 29 6.74 -12.82 -5.61
C MET A 29 5.62 -13.58 -4.89
N PHE A 30 4.35 -13.37 -5.25
CA PHE A 30 3.26 -14.11 -4.62
C PHE A 30 3.31 -15.60 -4.97
N LEU A 31 3.59 -15.94 -6.23
CA LEU A 31 3.77 -17.35 -6.61
C LEU A 31 4.97 -17.99 -5.90
N TYR A 32 6.08 -17.25 -5.75
CA TYR A 32 7.24 -17.70 -4.97
C TYR A 32 6.86 -17.97 -3.52
N ILE A 33 6.21 -17.02 -2.83
CA ILE A 33 5.87 -17.16 -1.40
C ILE A 33 4.87 -18.30 -1.19
N ILE A 34 3.92 -18.47 -2.11
CA ILE A 34 3.00 -19.63 -2.09
C ILE A 34 3.82 -20.93 -2.18
N ARG A 35 4.73 -21.04 -3.15
CA ARG A 35 5.55 -22.24 -3.31
C ARG A 35 6.46 -22.49 -2.11
N ASN A 36 7.23 -21.49 -1.71
CA ASN A 36 8.31 -21.59 -0.75
C ASN A 36 7.83 -21.50 0.69
N ASP A 37 7.21 -20.38 1.07
CA ASP A 37 6.91 -20.10 2.47
C ASP A 37 5.64 -20.83 2.93
N LEU A 38 4.63 -20.92 2.06
CA LEU A 38 3.36 -21.57 2.41
C LEU A 38 3.46 -23.11 2.30
N PHE A 39 4.06 -23.63 1.23
CA PHE A 39 4.11 -25.08 0.96
C PHE A 39 5.51 -25.71 1.07
N LYS A 40 6.54 -24.96 1.49
CA LYS A 40 7.92 -25.46 1.69
C LYS A 40 8.49 -26.18 0.47
N ASP A 41 8.17 -25.69 -0.73
CA ASP A 41 8.58 -26.31 -2.01
C ASP A 41 8.19 -27.80 -2.06
N LEU A 42 7.03 -28.14 -1.47
CA LEU A 42 6.48 -29.49 -1.33
C LEU A 42 7.35 -30.49 -0.55
N LYS A 43 8.36 -30.01 0.18
CA LYS A 43 9.28 -30.87 0.96
C LYS A 43 8.65 -31.42 2.25
N ASP A 44 7.55 -30.83 2.73
CA ASP A 44 6.87 -31.23 3.98
C ASP A 44 5.47 -31.78 3.67
N SER A 45 5.37 -33.10 3.51
CA SER A 45 4.11 -33.76 3.15
C SER A 45 2.97 -33.51 4.14
N ARG A 46 3.30 -33.26 5.41
CA ARG A 46 2.30 -32.96 6.45
C ARG A 46 1.56 -31.66 6.17
N ILE A 47 2.25 -30.64 5.67
CA ILE A 47 1.61 -29.36 5.30
C ILE A 47 0.65 -29.58 4.14
N ILE A 48 1.05 -30.36 3.14
CA ILE A 48 0.23 -30.69 1.98
C ILE A 48 -1.04 -31.42 2.43
N GLU A 49 -0.88 -32.52 3.18
CA GLU A 49 -2.01 -33.32 3.69
C GLU A 49 -2.95 -32.49 4.57
N SER A 50 -2.41 -31.63 5.44
CA SER A 50 -3.21 -30.75 6.29
C SER A 50 -3.99 -29.72 5.48
N TYR A 51 -3.39 -29.14 4.44
CA TYR A 51 -4.07 -28.21 3.56
C TYR A 51 -5.16 -28.88 2.75
N GLU A 52 -4.88 -30.04 2.15
CA GLU A 52 -5.86 -30.85 1.41
C GLU A 52 -7.06 -31.21 2.27
N ARG A 53 -6.84 -31.59 3.54
CA ARG A 53 -7.93 -31.86 4.49
C ARG A 53 -8.81 -30.65 4.77
N VAL A 54 -8.26 -29.44 4.73
CA VAL A 54 -9.04 -28.21 4.94
C VAL A 54 -9.87 -27.86 3.72
N ILE A 55 -9.30 -27.96 2.51
CA ILE A 55 -9.98 -27.50 1.29
C ILE A 55 -11.10 -28.43 0.80
N ILE A 56 -11.14 -29.69 1.24
CA ILE A 56 -12.24 -30.62 0.92
C ILE A 56 -13.48 -30.43 1.80
N LEU A 57 -13.41 -29.58 2.83
CA LEU A 57 -14.54 -29.32 3.73
C LEU A 57 -15.56 -28.42 3.04
N ASP A 58 -16.85 -28.76 3.17
CA ASP A 58 -17.95 -27.93 2.65
C ASP A 58 -17.95 -26.51 3.27
N GLU A 59 -17.72 -26.44 4.59
CA GLU A 59 -17.53 -25.20 5.33
C GLU A 59 -16.26 -25.28 6.15
N ILE A 60 -15.38 -24.29 5.99
CA ILE A 60 -14.11 -24.23 6.71
C ILE A 60 -14.30 -23.34 7.93
N PHE A 61 -14.42 -23.92 9.12
CA PHE A 61 -14.45 -23.15 10.36
C PHE A 61 -13.05 -22.82 10.87
N LYS A 62 -12.92 -21.74 11.64
CA LYS A 62 -11.66 -21.37 12.32
C LYS A 62 -11.07 -22.55 13.10
N ASN A 63 -11.89 -23.32 13.80
CA ASN A 63 -11.43 -24.50 14.54
C ASN A 63 -10.84 -25.58 13.62
N ASN A 64 -11.36 -25.77 12.40
CA ASN A 64 -10.75 -26.70 11.45
C ASN A 64 -9.34 -26.21 11.06
N VAL A 65 -9.22 -24.93 10.74
CA VAL A 65 -7.93 -24.30 10.42
C VAL A 65 -6.93 -24.47 11.55
N LEU A 66 -7.32 -24.16 12.80
CA LEU A 66 -6.44 -24.29 13.97
C LEU A 66 -6.05 -25.74 14.29
N ASN A 67 -6.91 -26.71 13.99
CA ASN A 67 -6.64 -28.13 14.26
C ASN A 67 -5.73 -28.77 13.21
N PHE A 68 -5.77 -28.30 11.96
CA PHE A 68 -5.04 -28.92 10.85
C PHE A 68 -3.80 -28.14 10.42
N LEU A 69 -3.84 -26.81 10.45
CA LEU A 69 -2.78 -25.95 9.92
C LEU A 69 -1.91 -25.38 11.04
N GLU A 70 -0.61 -25.33 10.78
CA GLU A 70 0.36 -24.73 11.69
C GLU A 70 0.21 -23.20 11.74
N GLU A 71 0.56 -22.59 12.88
CA GLU A 71 0.44 -21.13 13.09
C GLU A 71 1.15 -20.31 12.01
N ASN A 72 2.34 -20.73 11.58
CA ASN A 72 3.09 -20.05 10.52
C ASN A 72 2.35 -20.11 9.17
N PHE A 73 1.74 -21.26 8.82
CA PHE A 73 0.94 -21.37 7.61
C PHE A 73 -0.26 -20.43 7.66
N ILE A 74 -0.94 -20.36 8.81
CA ILE A 74 -2.09 -19.47 9.03
C ILE A 74 -1.69 -18.01 8.87
N GLU A 75 -0.56 -17.59 9.46
CA GLU A 75 -0.05 -16.23 9.33
C GLU A 75 0.22 -15.88 7.86
N ILE A 76 0.95 -16.74 7.13
CA ILE A 76 1.28 -16.50 5.71
C ILE A 76 0.00 -16.47 4.86
N ALA A 77 -0.94 -17.40 5.09
CA ALA A 77 -2.22 -17.45 4.37
C ALA A 77 -3.03 -16.15 4.58
N ILE A 78 -3.04 -15.59 5.79
CA ILE A 78 -3.69 -14.31 6.09
C ILE A 78 -2.95 -13.14 5.44
N ASP A 79 -1.61 -13.12 5.54
CA ASP A 79 -0.78 -12.06 5.01
C ASP A 79 -0.85 -11.98 3.49
N LEU A 80 -0.90 -13.13 2.80
CA LEU A 80 -1.16 -13.21 1.36
C LEU A 80 -2.61 -12.93 0.98
N GLY A 81 -3.54 -12.98 1.93
CA GLY A 81 -4.96 -12.75 1.69
C GLY A 81 -5.70 -13.95 1.09
N LEU A 82 -5.17 -15.16 1.24
CA LEU A 82 -5.84 -16.41 0.88
C LEU A 82 -7.15 -16.58 1.66
N PHE A 83 -7.14 -16.23 2.95
CA PHE A 83 -8.36 -16.10 3.75
C PHE A 83 -9.03 -14.75 3.42
N LYS A 84 -10.06 -14.79 2.57
CA LYS A 84 -10.66 -13.59 1.97
C LYS A 84 -11.31 -12.68 3.01
N ASN A 85 -11.99 -13.26 4.00
CA ASN A 85 -12.77 -12.58 5.03
C ASN A 85 -12.00 -12.31 6.34
N ILE A 86 -10.68 -12.48 6.34
CA ILE A 86 -9.79 -12.11 7.44
C ILE A 86 -8.78 -11.08 6.91
N ARG A 87 -8.49 -10.05 7.72
CA ARG A 87 -7.55 -8.97 7.36
C ARG A 87 -6.21 -9.06 8.07
N SER A 88 -6.16 -9.74 9.22
CA SER A 88 -4.95 -9.86 10.05
C SER A 88 -5.03 -11.04 11.02
N THR A 89 -3.88 -11.52 11.49
CA THR A 89 -3.78 -12.55 12.52
C THR A 89 -4.47 -12.12 13.81
N ARG A 90 -4.40 -10.83 14.17
CA ARG A 90 -5.14 -10.29 15.32
C ARG A 90 -6.64 -10.49 15.13
N GLU A 91 -7.19 -10.12 13.98
CA GLU A 91 -8.61 -10.33 13.70
C GLU A 91 -8.98 -11.81 13.80
N PHE A 92 -8.21 -12.69 13.16
CA PHE A 92 -8.40 -14.14 13.22
C PHE A 92 -8.47 -14.66 14.65
N ASN A 93 -7.56 -14.21 15.51
CA ASN A 93 -7.51 -14.61 16.92
C ASN A 93 -8.74 -14.18 17.71
N HIS A 94 -9.36 -13.04 17.37
CA HIS A 94 -10.58 -12.55 18.06
C HIS A 94 -11.88 -13.16 17.53
N LYS A 95 -11.86 -13.87 16.39
CA LYS A 95 -13.06 -14.58 15.91
C LYS A 95 -13.34 -15.82 16.74
N ASP A 96 -14.62 -16.17 16.86
CA ASP A 96 -15.05 -17.42 17.49
C ASP A 96 -14.65 -18.65 16.66
N GLY A 97 -14.60 -19.81 17.30
CA GLY A 97 -14.13 -21.05 16.67
C GLY A 97 -15.02 -21.57 15.54
N ASP A 98 -16.31 -21.21 15.57
CA ASP A 98 -17.33 -21.48 14.55
C ASP A 98 -17.42 -20.37 13.47
N PHE A 99 -16.49 -19.41 13.47
CA PHE A 99 -16.41 -18.45 12.39
C PHE A 99 -15.98 -19.14 11.09
N ILE A 100 -16.78 -18.98 10.04
CA ILE A 100 -16.48 -19.52 8.71
C ILE A 100 -15.37 -18.72 8.05
N ILE A 101 -14.27 -19.39 7.70
CA ILE A 101 -13.17 -18.88 6.88
C ILE A 101 -13.52 -19.11 5.42
N ARG A 102 -13.44 -18.04 4.60
CA ARG A 102 -13.73 -18.11 3.18
C ARG A 102 -12.45 -18.14 2.36
N LEU A 103 -12.27 -19.20 1.59
CA LEU A 103 -11.32 -19.25 0.48
C LEU A 103 -11.94 -18.61 -0.78
N GLY A 104 -11.20 -18.62 -1.89
CA GLY A 104 -11.80 -18.25 -3.18
C GLY A 104 -12.80 -19.27 -3.70
N GLU A 105 -13.55 -18.88 -4.74
CA GLU A 105 -14.40 -19.83 -5.47
C GLU A 105 -13.55 -20.99 -5.97
N GLU A 106 -12.35 -20.68 -6.46
CA GLU A 106 -11.23 -21.59 -6.66
C GLU A 106 -10.10 -21.23 -5.69
N THR A 107 -9.33 -22.22 -5.26
CA THR A 107 -8.17 -22.06 -4.37
C THR A 107 -6.94 -22.74 -4.95
N ILE A 108 -5.79 -22.54 -4.32
CA ILE A 108 -4.53 -23.16 -4.69
C ILE A 108 -4.71 -24.68 -4.70
N THR A 109 -4.23 -25.34 -5.77
CA THR A 109 -4.26 -26.79 -5.93
C THR A 109 -2.84 -27.33 -6.01
N ILE A 110 -2.68 -28.59 -5.58
CA ILE A 110 -1.40 -29.31 -5.64
C ILE A 110 -1.65 -30.56 -6.48
N GLU A 111 -1.03 -30.62 -7.66
CA GLU A 111 -1.19 -31.73 -8.61
C GLU A 111 0.18 -32.15 -9.15
N ASN A 112 0.51 -33.45 -9.06
CA ASN A 112 1.73 -34.02 -9.64
C ASN A 112 3.01 -33.21 -9.31
N ASP A 113 3.22 -32.93 -8.02
CA ASP A 113 4.35 -32.14 -7.51
C ASP A 113 4.40 -30.68 -8.02
N LYS A 114 3.26 -30.14 -8.46
CA LYS A 114 3.14 -28.72 -8.84
C LYS A 114 2.10 -28.01 -8.02
N ILE A 115 2.44 -26.79 -7.61
CA ILE A 115 1.52 -25.87 -6.95
C ILE A 115 0.94 -24.94 -8.01
N SER A 116 -0.36 -25.06 -8.22
CA SER A 116 -1.13 -24.32 -9.20
C SER A 116 -1.99 -23.28 -8.50
N VAL A 117 -1.89 -22.02 -8.91
CA VAL A 117 -2.66 -20.93 -8.32
C VAL A 117 -3.65 -20.40 -9.36
N PRO A 118 -4.96 -20.46 -9.09
CA PRO A 118 -5.97 -19.93 -10.00
C PRO A 118 -5.79 -18.43 -10.25
N ASP A 119 -5.93 -18.01 -11.50
CA ASP A 119 -5.78 -16.64 -11.97
C ASP A 119 -6.55 -15.63 -11.10
N HIS A 120 -7.84 -15.88 -10.91
CA HIS A 120 -8.70 -14.96 -10.17
C HIS A 120 -8.26 -14.83 -8.69
N THR A 121 -7.84 -15.94 -8.08
CA THR A 121 -7.36 -15.97 -6.70
C THR A 121 -6.03 -15.23 -6.55
N LEU A 122 -5.06 -15.47 -7.45
CA LEU A 122 -3.80 -14.75 -7.46
C LEU A 122 -4.01 -13.23 -7.62
N PHE A 123 -4.85 -12.82 -8.57
CA PHE A 123 -5.19 -11.41 -8.77
C PHE A 123 -5.79 -10.79 -7.50
N LEU A 124 -6.75 -11.45 -6.85
CA LEU A 124 -7.38 -10.93 -5.64
C LEU A 124 -6.40 -10.83 -4.47
N MET A 125 -5.51 -11.82 -4.30
CA MET A 125 -4.46 -11.81 -3.27
C MET A 125 -3.56 -10.57 -3.43
N ILE A 126 -3.09 -10.31 -4.65
CA ILE A 126 -2.22 -9.16 -4.93
C ILE A 126 -3.00 -7.85 -4.83
N ASN A 127 -4.15 -7.72 -5.49
CA ASN A 127 -4.95 -6.48 -5.53
C ASN A 127 -5.51 -6.08 -4.15
N LYS A 128 -5.73 -7.05 -3.24
CA LYS A 128 -6.12 -6.74 -1.85
C LYS A 128 -5.07 -5.87 -1.16
N LYS A 129 -3.78 -6.07 -1.47
CA LYS A 129 -2.64 -5.36 -0.86
C LYS A 129 -2.12 -4.20 -1.72
N PHE A 130 -2.11 -4.37 -3.04
CA PHE A 130 -1.55 -3.43 -4.01
C PHE A 130 -2.66 -2.90 -4.94
N LYS A 131 -3.36 -1.86 -4.49
CA LYS A 131 -4.56 -1.32 -5.15
C LYS A 131 -4.34 -0.76 -6.55
N PHE A 132 -3.09 -0.39 -6.88
CA PHE A 132 -2.75 0.10 -8.21
C PHE A 132 -2.85 -0.99 -9.29
N LEU A 133 -2.76 -2.28 -8.92
CA LEU A 133 -2.76 -3.38 -9.87
C LEU A 133 -4.18 -3.68 -10.36
N THR A 134 -4.54 -3.11 -11.51
CA THR A 134 -5.84 -3.36 -12.15
C THR A 134 -5.86 -4.71 -12.88
N ARG A 135 -7.04 -5.28 -13.12
CA ARG A 135 -7.20 -6.55 -13.85
C ARG A 135 -6.57 -6.50 -15.25
N ARG A 136 -6.68 -5.36 -15.93
CA ARG A 136 -6.07 -5.12 -17.24
C ARG A 136 -4.54 -5.25 -17.18
N ASN A 137 -3.92 -4.53 -16.25
CA ASN A 137 -2.47 -4.48 -16.11
C ASN A 137 -1.91 -5.83 -15.66
N TYR A 138 -2.59 -6.48 -14.73
CA TYR A 138 -2.28 -7.84 -14.29
C TYR A 138 -2.32 -8.85 -15.45
N ASN A 139 -3.36 -8.83 -16.30
CA ASN A 139 -3.43 -9.73 -17.46
C ASN A 139 -2.31 -9.46 -18.47
N LEU A 140 -1.95 -8.19 -18.70
CA LEU A 140 -0.82 -7.83 -19.56
C LEU A 140 0.51 -8.32 -18.96
N ALA A 141 0.68 -8.23 -17.65
CA ALA A 141 1.86 -8.73 -16.95
C ALA A 141 1.98 -10.26 -17.07
N LEU A 142 0.88 -11.01 -16.86
CA LEU A 142 0.85 -12.46 -17.07
C LEU A 142 1.30 -12.86 -18.48
N ILE A 143 0.79 -12.19 -19.52
CA ILE A 143 1.18 -12.47 -20.91
C ILE A 143 2.68 -12.27 -21.10
N LYS A 144 3.24 -11.18 -20.56
CA LYS A 144 4.67 -10.89 -20.67
C LYS A 144 5.52 -11.91 -19.90
N LEU A 145 5.10 -12.31 -18.70
CA LEU A 145 5.83 -13.26 -17.84
C LEU A 145 5.89 -14.68 -18.41
N LYS A 146 4.91 -15.09 -19.22
CA LYS A 146 4.90 -16.38 -19.93
C LYS A 146 5.98 -16.49 -21.00
N GLY A 147 6.56 -15.38 -21.45
CA GLY A 147 7.54 -15.39 -22.53
C GLY A 147 8.35 -14.11 -22.59
N VAL A 148 9.47 -14.09 -21.86
CA VAL A 148 10.39 -12.97 -21.82
C VAL A 148 11.58 -13.27 -22.73
N LYS A 149 11.74 -12.48 -23.80
CA LYS A 149 12.86 -12.66 -24.73
C LYS A 149 14.21 -12.37 -24.04
N CYS A 150 15.13 -13.33 -24.12
CA CYS A 150 16.51 -13.15 -23.68
C CYS A 150 17.19 -12.06 -24.51
N GLN A 151 18.01 -11.23 -23.88
CA GLN A 151 18.78 -10.20 -24.58
C GLN A 151 20.08 -10.75 -25.16
N ASN A 152 20.61 -11.82 -24.58
CA ASN A 152 21.91 -12.39 -24.91
C ASN A 152 21.82 -13.63 -25.80
N SER A 153 20.60 -14.13 -26.07
CA SER A 153 20.35 -15.26 -26.95
C SER A 153 18.98 -15.11 -27.65
N ASN A 154 18.68 -16.01 -28.59
CA ASN A 154 17.36 -16.07 -29.23
C ASN A 154 16.31 -16.82 -28.40
N LEU A 155 16.60 -17.11 -27.13
CA LEU A 155 15.70 -17.86 -26.26
C LEU A 155 14.58 -17.00 -25.68
N ILE A 156 13.51 -17.68 -25.31
CA ILE A 156 12.37 -17.11 -24.60
C ILE A 156 12.32 -17.80 -23.24
N HIS A 157 12.56 -17.02 -22.18
CA HIS A 157 12.51 -17.49 -20.81
C HIS A 157 11.12 -17.34 -20.25
N GLN A 158 10.64 -18.36 -19.55
CA GLN A 158 9.36 -18.33 -18.84
C GLN A 158 9.62 -18.02 -17.37
N PHE A 159 9.02 -16.96 -16.85
CA PHE A 159 9.05 -16.64 -15.42
C PHE A 159 7.87 -17.29 -14.68
N ILE A 160 6.79 -17.54 -15.41
CA ILE A 160 5.63 -18.31 -14.94
C ILE A 160 5.21 -19.30 -16.02
N SER A 161 4.63 -20.42 -15.60
CA SER A 161 3.97 -21.39 -16.48
C SER A 161 2.46 -21.34 -16.27
N GLN A 162 1.70 -21.45 -17.36
CA GLN A 162 0.26 -21.68 -17.29
C GLN A 162 -0.01 -23.18 -17.24
N ILE A 163 -0.80 -23.61 -16.26
CA ILE A 163 -1.25 -25.00 -16.09
C ILE A 163 -2.74 -25.03 -16.39
N GLY A 164 -3.16 -25.89 -17.31
CA GLY A 164 -4.54 -25.90 -17.79
C GLY A 164 -4.96 -24.56 -18.42
N GLU A 165 -6.22 -24.17 -18.22
CA GLU A 165 -6.77 -22.94 -18.81
C GLU A 165 -6.48 -21.68 -18.00
N ASN A 166 -6.51 -21.73 -16.66
CA ASN A 166 -6.51 -20.52 -15.83
C ASN A 166 -5.58 -20.57 -14.62
N ASP A 167 -4.70 -21.56 -14.49
CA ASP A 167 -3.82 -21.67 -13.33
C ASP A 167 -2.38 -21.29 -13.66
N TYR A 168 -1.67 -20.76 -12.66
CA TYR A 168 -0.30 -20.30 -12.78
C TYR A 168 0.61 -20.91 -11.74
N ALA A 169 1.83 -21.24 -12.17
CA ALA A 169 2.94 -21.62 -11.30
C ALA A 169 4.19 -20.80 -11.65
N ILE A 170 5.03 -20.55 -10.65
CA ILE A 170 6.35 -19.95 -10.86
C ILE A 170 7.28 -20.96 -11.54
N SER A 171 8.13 -20.50 -12.48
CA SER A 171 9.11 -21.41 -13.09
C SER A 171 10.21 -21.81 -12.10
N ASP A 172 10.79 -23.01 -12.29
CA ASP A 172 11.85 -23.52 -11.42
C ASP A 172 13.09 -22.60 -11.46
N ASP A 173 13.48 -22.13 -12.64
CA ASP A 173 14.65 -21.26 -12.80
C ASP A 173 14.52 -20.00 -11.94
N ILE A 174 13.39 -19.28 -12.04
CA ILE A 174 13.20 -18.06 -11.25
C ILE A 174 13.03 -18.37 -9.77
N TYR A 175 12.40 -19.50 -9.42
CA TYR A 175 12.31 -19.95 -8.03
C TYR A 175 13.70 -20.11 -7.40
N TYR A 176 14.58 -20.89 -8.03
CA TYR A 176 15.93 -21.13 -7.50
C TYR A 176 16.84 -19.90 -7.56
N ILE A 177 16.59 -18.97 -8.49
CA ILE A 177 17.28 -17.67 -8.50
C ILE A 177 16.87 -16.85 -7.27
N LEU A 178 15.57 -16.73 -7.00
CA LEU A 178 15.07 -15.94 -5.87
C LEU A 178 15.50 -16.53 -4.53
N ASP A 179 15.53 -17.85 -4.42
CA ASP A 179 15.96 -18.57 -3.21
C ASP A 179 17.39 -18.22 -2.78
N GLN A 180 18.26 -17.85 -3.72
CA GLN A 180 19.64 -17.43 -3.44
C GLN A 180 19.74 -16.07 -2.73
N PHE A 181 18.73 -15.20 -2.86
CA PHE A 181 18.74 -13.86 -2.25
C PHE A 181 18.12 -13.83 -0.85
N GLY A 182 17.60 -14.97 -0.36
CA GLY A 182 17.10 -15.12 1.00
C GLY A 182 15.58 -15.05 1.11
N ASN A 183 15.08 -14.26 2.06
CA ASN A 183 13.70 -14.22 2.48
C ASN A 183 12.86 -13.21 1.68
N VAL A 184 12.33 -13.68 0.54
CA VAL A 184 11.39 -12.93 -0.30
C VAL A 184 10.11 -12.53 0.46
N TYR A 185 9.61 -13.40 1.33
CA TYR A 185 8.39 -13.13 2.11
C TYR A 185 8.57 -11.90 3.03
N GLN A 186 9.74 -11.75 3.64
CA GLN A 186 10.06 -10.60 4.49
C GLN A 186 10.08 -9.30 3.68
N ALA A 187 10.64 -9.30 2.47
CA ALA A 187 10.62 -8.15 1.57
C ALA A 187 9.17 -7.73 1.24
N ILE A 188 8.32 -8.67 0.85
CA ILE A 188 6.90 -8.41 0.58
C ILE A 188 6.15 -7.92 1.82
N LYS A 189 6.43 -8.48 3.01
CA LYS A 189 5.81 -8.03 4.28
C LYS A 189 6.13 -6.57 4.58
N ILE A 190 7.38 -6.15 4.34
CA ILE A 190 7.79 -4.74 4.47
C ILE A 190 7.01 -3.87 3.48
N GLU A 191 6.94 -4.27 2.20
CA GLU A 191 6.20 -3.50 1.18
C GLU A 191 4.71 -3.36 1.50
N ILE A 192 4.05 -4.45 1.91
CA ILE A 192 2.65 -4.44 2.33
C ILE A 192 2.46 -3.49 3.51
N THR A 193 3.40 -3.45 4.45
CA THR A 193 3.32 -2.55 5.61
C THR A 193 3.45 -1.08 5.18
N ILE A 194 4.39 -0.77 4.28
CA ILE A 194 4.57 0.58 3.71
C ILE A 194 3.31 1.01 2.95
N GLU A 195 2.75 0.15 2.11
CA GLU A 195 1.51 0.46 1.38
C GLU A 195 0.31 0.62 2.32
N GLY A 196 0.22 -0.17 3.38
CA GLY A 196 -0.82 -0.02 4.40
C GLY A 196 -0.76 1.32 5.12
N VAL A 197 0.43 1.84 5.42
CA VAL A 197 0.62 3.19 5.98
C VAL A 197 0.25 4.25 4.94
N HIS A 198 0.70 4.08 3.70
CA HIS A 198 0.41 5.02 2.61
C HIS A 198 -1.10 5.12 2.32
N GLN A 199 -1.84 4.00 2.36
CA GLN A 199 -3.29 4.04 2.17
C GLN A 199 -4.00 4.84 3.28
N LYS A 200 -3.62 4.63 4.55
CA LYS A 200 -4.17 5.43 5.66
C LYS A 200 -3.85 6.91 5.52
N TYR A 201 -2.63 7.22 5.08
CA TYR A 201 -2.23 8.59 4.75
C TYR A 201 -3.16 9.20 3.69
N LEU A 202 -3.42 8.49 2.58
CA LEU A 202 -4.31 8.96 1.52
C LEU A 202 -5.74 9.19 2.03
N ASP A 203 -6.27 8.27 2.84
CA ASP A 203 -7.62 8.39 3.41
C ASP A 203 -7.75 9.65 4.30
N MET A 204 -6.73 9.93 5.14
CA MET A 204 -6.70 11.14 5.96
C MET A 204 -6.51 12.40 5.14
N LYS A 205 -5.63 12.37 4.13
CA LYS A 205 -5.40 13.50 3.20
C LYS A 205 -6.70 13.90 2.51
N GLU A 206 -7.48 12.92 2.05
CA GLU A 206 -8.76 13.17 1.41
C GLU A 206 -9.78 13.76 2.39
N LYS A 207 -9.88 13.22 3.62
CA LYS A 207 -10.74 13.79 4.67
C LYS A 207 -10.40 15.24 4.98
N ILE A 208 -9.12 15.60 5.04
CA ILE A 208 -8.67 16.99 5.24
C ILE A 208 -9.06 17.87 4.05
N ASN A 209 -8.85 17.39 2.82
CA ASN A 209 -9.25 18.13 1.62
C ASN A 209 -10.75 18.39 1.60
N GLU A 210 -11.58 17.41 1.96
CA GLU A 210 -13.03 17.59 2.08
C GLU A 210 -13.42 18.65 3.10
N TYR A 211 -12.67 18.78 4.21
CA TYR A 211 -12.90 19.80 5.22
C TYR A 211 -12.47 21.19 4.74
N ILE A 212 -11.33 21.29 4.04
CA ILE A 212 -10.88 22.53 3.40
C ILE A 212 -11.92 23.01 2.35
N ASP A 213 -12.49 22.08 1.59
CA ASP A 213 -13.48 22.37 0.56
C ASP A 213 -14.78 23.00 1.11
N ILE A 214 -15.09 22.81 2.40
CA ILE A 214 -16.22 23.48 3.05
C ILE A 214 -15.99 24.99 3.12
N PHE A 215 -14.75 25.41 3.32
CA PHE A 215 -14.38 26.81 3.41
C PHE A 215 -14.15 27.41 2.03
N GLU A 216 -13.24 26.84 1.25
CA GLU A 216 -12.96 27.31 -0.12
C GLU A 216 -12.17 26.25 -0.90
N PRO A 217 -12.77 25.60 -1.93
CA PRO A 217 -12.10 24.61 -2.75
C PRO A 217 -10.84 25.12 -3.49
N LYS A 218 -10.73 26.43 -3.74
CA LYS A 218 -9.53 27.03 -4.33
C LYS A 218 -8.29 26.82 -3.45
N LEU A 219 -8.45 26.69 -2.13
CA LEU A 219 -7.35 26.47 -1.19
C LEU A 219 -6.65 25.11 -1.36
N ARG A 220 -7.33 24.09 -1.92
CA ARG A 220 -6.70 22.79 -2.23
C ARG A 220 -6.06 22.73 -3.62
N SER A 221 -6.19 23.77 -4.44
CA SER A 221 -5.58 23.78 -5.76
C SER A 221 -4.05 23.75 -5.64
N LYS A 222 -3.38 23.01 -6.53
CA LYS A 222 -1.93 22.78 -6.44
C LYS A 222 -1.11 24.07 -6.38
N SER A 223 -1.49 25.08 -7.17
CA SER A 223 -0.80 26.38 -7.19
C SER A 223 -0.97 27.14 -5.88
N VAL A 224 -2.19 27.17 -5.32
CA VAL A 224 -2.50 27.89 -4.07
C VAL A 224 -1.91 27.16 -2.87
N LEU A 225 -2.03 25.83 -2.79
CA LEU A 225 -1.40 25.02 -1.74
C LEU A 225 0.12 25.26 -1.67
N LYS A 226 0.78 25.39 -2.82
CA LYS A 226 2.22 25.69 -2.84
C LYS A 226 2.52 27.02 -2.13
N GLN A 227 1.75 28.06 -2.42
CA GLN A 227 1.90 29.37 -1.76
C GLN A 227 1.55 29.32 -0.27
N ILE A 228 0.51 28.58 0.11
CA ILE A 228 0.14 28.33 1.52
C ILE A 228 1.31 27.66 2.25
N PHE A 229 1.89 26.62 1.67
CA PHE A 229 3.01 25.90 2.30
C PHE A 229 4.27 26.76 2.40
N GLU A 230 4.54 27.61 1.41
CA GLU A 230 5.62 28.61 1.48
C GLU A 230 5.39 29.64 2.59
N ALA A 231 4.15 30.14 2.74
CA ALA A 231 3.78 31.05 3.82
C ALA A 231 3.96 30.40 5.20
N ILE A 232 3.46 29.17 5.40
CA ILE A 232 3.60 28.41 6.65
C ILE A 232 5.09 28.18 6.98
N LYS A 233 5.90 27.74 5.99
CA LYS A 233 7.35 27.54 6.18
C LYS A 233 8.08 28.83 6.54
N SER A 234 7.61 29.97 6.06
CA SER A 234 8.23 31.28 6.28
C SER A 234 7.63 32.03 7.46
N GLU A 235 6.76 31.39 8.26
CA GLU A 235 6.04 31.98 9.40
C GLU A 235 5.29 33.29 9.03
N LYS A 236 4.78 33.36 7.79
CA LYS A 236 3.98 34.49 7.31
C LYS A 236 2.49 34.23 7.55
N ASP A 237 1.73 35.32 7.72
CA ASP A 237 0.26 35.25 7.63
C ASP A 237 -0.14 34.71 6.26
N VAL A 238 -0.84 33.58 6.25
CA VAL A 238 -1.18 32.86 5.03
C VAL A 238 -2.06 33.69 4.12
N PHE A 239 -3.16 34.27 4.62
CA PHE A 239 -4.11 34.98 3.75
C PHE A 239 -3.58 36.33 3.28
N LYS A 240 -2.77 37.02 4.10
CA LYS A 240 -2.03 38.20 3.68
C LYS A 240 -1.03 37.86 2.57
N TYR A 241 -0.25 36.79 2.76
CA TYR A 241 0.71 36.35 1.75
C TYR A 241 0.01 35.96 0.43
N LEU A 242 -1.11 35.24 0.48
CA LEU A 242 -1.88 34.90 -0.71
C LEU A 242 -2.39 36.15 -1.45
N ARG A 243 -2.82 37.20 -0.72
CA ARG A 243 -3.19 38.49 -1.33
C ARG A 243 -2.00 39.19 -1.97
N ASP A 244 -0.85 39.21 -1.30
CA ASP A 244 0.38 39.82 -1.84
C ASP A 244 0.82 39.13 -3.14
N GLU A 245 0.61 37.81 -3.23
CA GLU A 245 0.80 36.98 -4.43
C GLU A 245 -0.36 37.06 -5.43
N LYS A 246 -1.30 37.99 -5.24
CA LYS A 246 -2.46 38.26 -6.12
C LYS A 246 -3.37 37.05 -6.34
N ILE A 247 -3.47 36.17 -5.35
CA ILE A 247 -4.43 35.07 -5.37
C ILE A 247 -5.79 35.61 -4.91
N GLU A 248 -6.73 35.69 -5.84
CA GLU A 248 -8.10 36.10 -5.53
C GLU A 248 -8.79 35.05 -4.64
N LEU A 249 -9.23 35.47 -3.46
CA LEU A 249 -10.06 34.69 -2.55
C LEU A 249 -11.35 35.48 -2.24
N PRO A 250 -12.45 34.82 -1.85
CA PRO A 250 -13.67 35.51 -1.45
C PRO A 250 -13.43 36.48 -0.27
N ASP A 251 -14.31 37.48 -0.13
CA ASP A 251 -14.16 38.55 0.87
C ASP A 251 -14.07 38.04 2.32
N LYS A 252 -14.61 36.84 2.60
CA LYS A 252 -14.49 36.21 3.92
C LYS A 252 -13.05 35.95 4.37
N PHE A 253 -12.09 35.96 3.46
CA PHE A 253 -10.67 35.83 3.76
C PHE A 253 -9.98 37.19 4.03
N ASN A 254 -10.71 38.30 3.96
CA ASN A 254 -10.22 39.65 4.27
C ASN A 254 -10.29 39.96 5.77
N PHE A 255 -9.40 39.33 6.54
CA PHE A 255 -9.25 39.58 7.97
C PHE A 255 -8.75 41.00 8.26
N ASN A 256 -9.54 41.74 9.04
CA ASN A 256 -9.20 43.02 9.69
C ASN A 256 -9.26 42.90 11.23
N GLU A 257 -8.78 43.91 11.96
CA GLU A 257 -8.73 43.93 13.43
C GLU A 257 -10.10 43.64 14.10
N ASP A 258 -11.20 44.00 13.44
CA ASP A 258 -12.55 43.77 13.97
C ASP A 258 -13.01 42.32 13.81
N THR A 259 -12.60 41.63 12.73
CA THR A 259 -12.81 40.17 12.59
C THR A 259 -12.01 39.36 13.60
N GLU A 260 -10.83 39.85 14.02
CA GLU A 260 -10.03 39.19 15.08
C GLU A 260 -10.67 39.31 16.47
N ARG A 261 -11.45 40.38 16.70
CA ARG A 261 -12.17 40.63 17.95
C ARG A 261 -13.52 39.89 18.03
N ASN A 262 -14.04 39.38 16.92
CA ASN A 262 -15.28 38.61 16.90
C ASN A 262 -15.03 37.11 17.14
N GLU A 263 -15.79 36.51 18.05
CA GLU A 263 -15.62 35.10 18.43
C GLU A 263 -15.83 34.12 17.27
N ILE A 264 -16.83 34.38 16.41
CA ILE A 264 -17.14 33.53 15.23
C ILE A 264 -16.02 33.66 14.19
N GLY A 265 -15.54 34.88 13.93
CA GLY A 265 -14.45 35.13 12.99
C GLY A 265 -13.12 34.51 13.44
N ASN A 266 -12.81 34.59 14.74
CA ASN A 266 -11.62 33.97 15.31
C ASN A 266 -11.70 32.44 15.29
N ASP A 267 -12.84 31.84 15.68
CA ASP A 267 -13.02 30.38 15.58
C ASP A 267 -12.90 29.92 14.12
N TRP A 268 -13.56 30.59 13.18
CA TRP A 268 -13.45 30.30 11.75
C TRP A 268 -11.99 30.33 11.27
N TYR A 269 -11.26 31.41 11.57
CA TYR A 269 -9.86 31.56 11.18
C TYR A 269 -8.99 30.45 11.76
N SER A 270 -9.16 30.18 13.06
CA SER A 270 -8.41 29.13 13.76
C SER A 270 -8.64 27.75 13.15
N LYS A 271 -9.87 27.42 12.76
CA LYS A 271 -10.22 26.13 12.13
C LYS A 271 -9.62 26.00 10.73
N VAL A 272 -9.71 27.04 9.91
CA VAL A 272 -9.11 27.00 8.57
C VAL A 272 -7.60 26.87 8.67
N MET A 273 -6.96 27.68 9.54
CA MET A 273 -5.52 27.60 9.75
C MET A 273 -5.07 26.26 10.32
N ALA A 274 -5.83 25.66 11.24
CA ALA A 274 -5.55 24.31 11.73
C ALA A 274 -5.59 23.29 10.58
N LEU A 275 -6.62 23.32 9.73
CA LEU A 275 -6.72 22.42 8.58
C LEU A 275 -5.57 22.61 7.57
N LEU A 276 -5.18 23.86 7.28
CA LEU A 276 -4.07 24.16 6.36
C LEU A 276 -2.72 23.71 6.93
N ASN A 277 -2.48 23.91 8.23
CA ASN A 277 -1.27 23.43 8.91
C ASN A 277 -1.22 21.90 8.94
N THR A 278 -2.34 21.24 9.23
CA THR A 278 -2.42 19.77 9.18
C THR A 278 -2.20 19.27 7.75
N ARG A 279 -2.75 19.95 6.73
CA ARG A 279 -2.50 19.60 5.33
C ARG A 279 -1.04 19.79 4.93
N PHE A 280 -0.34 20.78 5.49
CA PHE A 280 1.09 20.98 5.32
C PHE A 280 1.91 19.86 5.98
N ARG A 281 1.60 19.47 7.23
CA ARG A 281 2.20 18.31 7.90
C ARG A 281 2.03 17.04 7.05
N MET A 282 0.85 16.82 6.48
CA MET A 282 0.60 15.69 5.57
C MET A 282 1.49 15.72 4.32
N GLU A 283 1.89 16.89 3.81
CA GLU A 283 2.83 16.93 2.68
C GLU A 283 4.22 16.42 3.09
N GLN A 284 4.68 16.77 4.30
CA GLN A 284 5.96 16.30 4.85
C GLN A 284 5.95 14.78 5.07
N LEU A 285 4.82 14.21 5.53
CA LEU A 285 4.69 12.76 5.69
C LEU A 285 4.73 12.03 4.34
N ASP A 286 4.16 12.62 3.28
CA ASP A 286 4.21 12.07 1.91
C ASP A 286 5.66 11.90 1.45
N GLU A 287 6.48 12.94 1.64
CA GLU A 287 7.90 12.92 1.27
C GLU A 287 8.65 11.79 1.99
N VAL A 288 8.38 11.57 3.27
CA VAL A 288 8.98 10.49 4.06
C VAL A 288 8.52 9.10 3.60
N ILE A 289 7.23 8.93 3.27
CA ILE A 289 6.70 7.68 2.71
C ILE A 289 7.37 7.38 1.37
N LEU A 290 7.43 8.37 0.47
CA LEU A 290 8.05 8.22 -0.85
C LEU A 290 9.54 7.90 -0.75
N GLU A 291 10.27 8.57 0.14
CA GLU A 291 11.68 8.29 0.40
C GLU A 291 11.91 6.87 0.95
N THR A 292 10.96 6.34 1.73
CA THR A 292 10.99 4.95 2.20
C THR A 292 10.74 3.97 1.04
N LYS A 293 9.80 4.28 0.13
CA LYS A 293 9.55 3.44 -1.06
C LYS A 293 10.74 3.38 -2.02
N LYS A 294 11.59 4.41 -2.05
CA LYS A 294 12.83 4.41 -2.86
C LYS A 294 13.80 3.30 -2.50
N TYR A 295 13.65 2.60 -1.37
CA TYR A 295 14.48 1.41 -1.13
C TYR A 295 14.30 0.32 -2.20
N TYR A 296 13.12 0.21 -2.83
CA TYR A 296 12.79 -0.92 -3.72
C TYR A 296 11.94 -0.56 -4.95
N SER A 297 11.54 0.70 -5.09
CA SER A 297 10.61 1.13 -6.13
C SER A 297 10.85 2.57 -6.59
N GLY A 298 10.40 2.87 -7.81
CA GLY A 298 10.56 4.19 -8.45
C GLY A 298 11.80 4.30 -9.33
N LYS A 299 11.87 5.40 -10.09
CA LYS A 299 12.99 5.68 -11.00
C LYS A 299 14.30 5.93 -10.25
N ASP A 300 14.20 6.60 -9.11
CA ASP A 300 15.35 7.00 -8.26
C ASP A 300 15.53 6.04 -7.08
N LYS A 301 15.20 4.76 -7.27
CA LYS A 301 15.36 3.76 -6.23
C LYS A 301 16.83 3.54 -5.89
N LYS A 302 17.08 3.21 -4.63
CA LYS A 302 18.41 2.99 -4.06
C LYS A 302 18.98 1.63 -4.47
N PHE A 303 18.11 0.62 -4.54
CA PHE A 303 18.47 -0.76 -4.83
C PHE A 303 17.62 -1.29 -5.97
N ASN A 304 18.18 -2.18 -6.79
CA ASN A 304 17.32 -3.06 -7.61
C ASN A 304 16.57 -4.03 -6.69
N TYR A 305 15.55 -4.70 -7.21
CA TYR A 305 14.70 -5.50 -6.34
C TYR A 305 15.40 -6.73 -5.72
N LEU A 306 16.35 -7.35 -6.43
CA LEU A 306 17.12 -8.48 -5.89
C LEU A 306 18.00 -8.04 -4.71
N GLU A 307 18.70 -6.92 -4.86
CA GLU A 307 19.50 -6.32 -3.79
C GLU A 307 18.63 -5.92 -2.59
N PHE A 308 17.41 -5.42 -2.83
CA PHE A 308 16.47 -5.13 -1.74
C PHE A 308 16.08 -6.40 -0.96
N ILE A 309 15.79 -7.51 -1.64
CA ILE A 309 15.51 -8.81 -0.99
C ILE A 309 16.69 -9.21 -0.11
N GLU A 310 17.90 -9.21 -0.66
CA GLU A 310 19.12 -9.61 0.06
C GLU A 310 19.34 -8.75 1.30
N LYS A 311 19.31 -7.42 1.15
CA LYS A 311 19.52 -6.49 2.26
C LYS A 311 18.49 -6.66 3.37
N VAL A 312 17.23 -6.86 3.03
CA VAL A 312 16.16 -7.10 4.01
C VAL A 312 16.35 -8.43 4.72
N SER A 313 16.68 -9.49 3.97
CA SER A 313 16.83 -10.86 4.46
C SER A 313 17.92 -10.98 5.51
N PHE A 314 19.06 -10.33 5.26
CA PHE A 314 20.21 -10.35 6.17
C PHE A 314 20.27 -9.13 7.10
N ASN A 315 19.25 -8.26 7.04
CA ASN A 315 19.18 -6.97 7.72
C ASN A 315 20.49 -6.15 7.58
N GLU A 316 21.06 -6.15 6.38
CA GLU A 316 22.27 -5.39 6.07
C GLU A 316 22.05 -3.91 6.33
N ASP A 317 23.09 -3.22 6.79
CA ASP A 317 23.05 -1.80 7.13
C ASP A 317 21.91 -1.43 8.09
N ASN A 318 21.37 -2.41 8.82
CA ASN A 318 20.21 -2.28 9.70
C ASN A 318 18.94 -1.78 8.99
N ILE A 319 18.76 -2.13 7.70
CA ILE A 319 17.68 -1.61 6.86
C ILE A 319 16.29 -1.90 7.41
N VAL A 320 16.04 -3.09 7.95
CA VAL A 320 14.73 -3.49 8.48
C VAL A 320 14.35 -2.61 9.65
N ASN A 321 15.28 -2.41 10.59
CA ASN A 321 15.07 -1.55 11.76
C ASN A 321 14.92 -0.08 11.36
N LYS A 322 15.66 0.40 10.35
CA LYS A 322 15.49 1.77 9.81
C LYS A 322 14.10 1.97 9.24
N ILE A 323 13.63 1.08 8.38
CA ILE A 323 12.29 1.15 7.79
C ILE A 323 11.22 1.05 8.89
N GLN A 324 11.36 0.11 9.82
CA GLN A 324 10.42 -0.07 10.93
C GLN A 324 10.31 1.19 11.80
N ASN A 325 11.42 1.82 12.17
CA ASN A 325 11.41 3.04 12.97
C ASN A 325 10.72 4.20 12.24
N VAL A 326 10.97 4.35 10.93
CA VAL A 326 10.28 5.34 10.11
C VAL A 326 8.78 5.07 10.06
N LEU A 327 8.36 3.82 9.84
CA LEU A 327 6.95 3.45 9.78
C LEU A 327 6.22 3.62 11.11
N LEU A 328 6.90 3.35 12.24
CA LEU A 328 6.35 3.59 13.57
C LEU A 328 6.11 5.09 13.79
N LYS A 329 7.09 5.93 13.46
CA LYS A 329 6.94 7.40 13.56
C LYS A 329 5.82 7.92 12.67
N LEU A 330 5.79 7.50 11.40
CA LEU A 330 4.71 7.86 10.47
C LEU A 330 3.33 7.45 11.02
N ARG A 331 3.24 6.27 11.63
CA ARG A 331 2.00 5.80 12.24
C ARG A 331 1.59 6.65 13.45
N GLU A 332 2.54 7.04 14.30
CA GLU A 332 2.27 7.91 15.45
C GLU A 332 1.79 9.30 14.99
N ASP A 333 2.45 9.89 14.00
CA ASP A 333 2.06 11.16 13.40
C ASP A 333 0.64 11.10 12.80
N LEU A 334 0.32 10.01 12.08
CA LEU A 334 -1.03 9.80 11.54
C LEU A 334 -2.08 9.59 12.63
N ILE A 335 -1.74 8.94 13.75
CA ILE A 335 -2.66 8.77 14.89
C ILE A 335 -2.96 10.13 15.53
N GLU A 336 -1.95 10.98 15.71
CA GLU A 336 -2.12 12.34 16.22
C GLU A 336 -3.05 13.15 15.32
N ILE A 337 -2.75 13.21 14.01
CA ILE A 337 -3.58 13.91 13.03
C ILE A 337 -5.02 13.37 13.04
N ASN A 338 -5.20 12.05 13.14
CA ASN A 338 -6.54 11.48 13.17
C ASN A 338 -7.33 11.91 14.41
N LYS A 339 -6.70 12.01 15.59
CA LYS A 339 -7.36 12.52 16.80
C LYS A 339 -7.81 13.97 16.62
N ASP A 340 -6.98 14.80 16.02
CA ASP A 340 -7.33 16.20 15.71
C ASP A 340 -8.48 16.32 14.70
N LEU A 341 -8.61 15.35 13.79
CA LEU A 341 -9.70 15.31 12.80
C LEU A 341 -10.99 14.65 13.31
N GLU A 342 -10.92 13.83 14.36
CA GLU A 342 -12.09 13.18 14.96
C GLU A 342 -12.97 14.15 15.75
N VAL A 343 -12.37 15.21 16.31
CA VAL A 343 -13.11 16.27 17.00
C VAL A 343 -13.83 17.23 16.04
N LEU A 344 -13.60 17.10 14.73
CA LEU A 344 -14.21 17.94 13.71
C LEU A 344 -15.28 17.15 12.94
N THR A 345 -16.50 17.68 12.87
CA THR A 345 -17.54 17.16 11.98
C THR A 345 -17.81 18.06 10.79
N LYS A 346 -18.15 17.44 9.65
CA LYS A 346 -18.56 18.16 8.43
C LYS A 346 -19.74 19.10 8.66
N LYS A 347 -20.63 18.76 9.60
CA LYS A 347 -21.80 19.59 9.94
C LYS A 347 -21.38 20.85 10.68
N GLU A 348 -20.54 20.73 11.70
CA GLU A 348 -20.05 21.87 12.49
C GLU A 348 -19.25 22.84 11.62
N LEU A 349 -18.33 22.33 10.80
CA LEU A 349 -17.54 23.17 9.89
C LEU A 349 -18.42 23.94 8.89
N LYS A 350 -19.48 23.30 8.37
CA LYS A 350 -20.44 23.97 7.48
C LYS A 350 -21.23 25.06 8.19
N LEU A 351 -21.70 24.79 9.41
CA LEU A 351 -22.42 25.77 10.21
C LEU A 351 -21.52 26.97 10.52
N LEU A 352 -20.30 26.71 10.99
CA LEU A 352 -19.30 27.75 11.26
C LEU A 352 -19.02 28.61 10.02
N ASN A 353 -18.86 27.99 8.83
CA ASN A 353 -18.64 28.75 7.61
C ASN A 353 -19.84 29.63 7.23
N ILE A 354 -21.07 29.12 7.35
CA ILE A 354 -22.29 29.88 7.06
C ILE A 354 -22.49 31.01 8.08
N ASP A 355 -22.28 30.75 9.37
CA ASP A 355 -22.48 31.74 10.41
C ASP A 355 -21.47 32.88 10.31
N TYR A 356 -20.23 32.58 9.91
CA TYR A 356 -19.25 33.61 9.60
C TYR A 356 -19.60 34.42 8.36
N GLU A 357 -20.06 33.78 7.28
CA GLU A 357 -20.53 34.49 6.07
C GLU A 357 -21.72 35.41 6.39
N ARG A 358 -22.67 34.96 7.22
CA ARG A 358 -23.79 35.79 7.70
C ARG A 358 -23.31 36.98 8.52
N TYR A 359 -22.36 36.76 9.43
CA TYR A 359 -21.77 37.83 10.23
C TYR A 359 -21.17 38.92 9.34
N LEU A 360 -20.45 38.54 8.29
CA LEU A 360 -19.86 39.49 7.35
C LEU A 360 -20.91 40.29 6.57
N ILE A 361 -22.01 39.64 6.15
CA ILE A 361 -23.11 40.32 5.45
C ILE A 361 -23.77 41.34 6.38
N THR A 362 -24.21 40.94 7.57
CA THR A 362 -24.90 41.84 8.52
C THR A 362 -24.01 43.01 8.92
N ARG A 363 -22.70 42.77 9.08
CA ARG A 363 -21.73 43.83 9.38
C ARG A 363 -21.55 44.83 8.23
N SER A 364 -21.74 44.41 6.98
CA SER A 364 -21.56 45.27 5.80
C SER A 364 -22.78 46.17 5.55
N ASP A 365 -23.91 45.85 6.17
CA ASP A 365 -25.17 46.60 6.09
C ASP A 365 -25.31 47.69 7.18
N ASP A 366 -24.42 47.70 8.19
CA ASP A 366 -24.26 48.73 9.23
C ASP A 366 -23.10 49.68 8.90
#